data_AF-A0A3R6ZHP8-F1
#
_entry.id   AF-A0A3R6ZHP8-F1
#
_cell.length_a   1.000
_cell.length_b   1.000
_cell.length_c   1.000
_cell.angle_alpha   90.00
_cell.angle_beta   90.00
_cell.angle_gamma   90.00
#
_symmetry.space_group_name_H-M   'P 1'
#
loop_
_entity.id
_entity.type
_entity.pdbx_description
1 polymer ?
#
loop_
_entity_poly.entity_id
_entity_poly.type
_entity_poly.pdbx_seq_one_letter_code
_entity_poly.pdbx_strand_id
1 'polypeptide(L)'
;MKNLHTFSDYDIHFFGSGVENSPDRIIRQDNNKQLLGTCVIPKTMQELQNLAIAISDKQIQLLQKWRLLKIHNRKLKTAFPIINKNQISQLRKCTQVVARKILQTIEPDVSDFTNKIKQQKQINPYLLFFSYIMDNLAWDHFSKIKAMPDFDYKDGLWWGMIWGTSTPRSFFLGTNGYNYKGGNLQVVWNYDLLPLLEPLFLHPEKIPQALKGLTIPALFEQPKDPIYQSSLKLSKKLAETVLAYLDLPNLTLEYKLPDIKQALIIIYHEIIWDILKEVEETGLLIRPKIINKPENIKKDNLTDLMFLIQPAKAV
;
A
#
# COMPACT_ATOMS: atom_id res chain seq x y z
N MET A 1 6.91 -12.39 -34.73
CA MET A 1 5.70 -12.23 -33.88
C MET A 1 6.09 -11.30 -32.74
N LYS A 2 5.53 -10.08 -32.71
CA LYS A 2 5.88 -9.04 -31.74
C LYS A 2 5.35 -9.45 -30.36
N ASN A 3 6.21 -9.32 -29.34
CA ASN A 3 5.90 -9.56 -27.92
C ASN A 3 4.58 -8.88 -27.53
N LEU A 4 3.51 -9.66 -27.46
CA LEU A 4 2.31 -9.30 -26.71
C LEU A 4 2.73 -9.31 -25.25
N HIS A 5 2.91 -8.13 -24.65
CA HIS A 5 3.02 -8.01 -23.20
C HIS A 5 1.70 -8.50 -22.60
N THR A 6 1.66 -9.75 -22.14
CA THR A 6 0.52 -10.28 -21.40
C THR A 6 0.46 -9.58 -20.05
N PHE A 7 -0.71 -9.06 -19.68
CA PHE A 7 -0.89 -8.32 -18.43
C PHE A 7 -0.81 -9.19 -17.16
N SER A 8 -0.36 -10.44 -17.28
CA SER A 8 0.10 -11.29 -16.17
C SER A 8 1.24 -10.64 -15.37
N ASP A 9 1.97 -9.69 -15.97
CA ASP A 9 3.24 -9.19 -15.45
C ASP A 9 3.13 -7.91 -14.59
N TYR A 10 1.91 -7.43 -14.35
CA TYR A 10 1.65 -6.20 -13.60
C TYR A 10 0.93 -6.47 -12.28
N ASP A 11 1.49 -5.89 -11.23
CA ASP A 11 0.82 -5.68 -9.95
C ASP A 11 -0.01 -4.41 -10.04
N ILE A 12 -1.25 -4.50 -9.56
CA ILE A 12 -2.17 -3.37 -9.49
C ILE A 12 -2.27 -2.93 -8.05
N HIS A 13 -2.01 -1.65 -7.85
CA HIS A 13 -2.02 -1.01 -6.54
C HIS A 13 -3.15 0.00 -6.49
N PHE A 14 -3.71 0.17 -5.30
CA PHE A 14 -4.79 1.11 -5.05
C PHE A 14 -4.56 1.82 -3.72
N PHE A 15 -4.84 3.11 -3.70
CA PHE A 15 -4.87 3.93 -2.51
C PHE A 15 -6.21 4.65 -2.45
N GLY A 16 -6.94 4.49 -1.35
CA GLY A 16 -8.20 5.17 -1.12
C GLY A 16 -8.55 5.15 0.35
N SER A 17 -9.04 6.27 0.87
CA SER A 17 -9.51 6.38 2.25
C SER A 17 -11.02 6.17 2.31
N GLY A 18 -11.48 5.33 3.24
CA GLY A 18 -12.90 5.08 3.49
C GLY A 18 -13.66 4.40 2.35
N VAL A 19 -12.96 3.74 1.41
CA VAL A 19 -13.60 3.05 0.27
C VAL A 19 -14.17 1.71 0.70
N GLU A 20 -15.48 1.53 0.57
CA GLU A 20 -16.15 0.24 0.80
C GLU A 20 -15.87 -0.78 -0.31
N ASN A 21 -15.48 -0.31 -1.51
CA ASN A 21 -15.20 -1.14 -2.67
C ASN A 21 -13.91 -0.70 -3.37
N SER A 22 -13.04 -1.66 -3.68
CA SER A 22 -11.85 -1.44 -4.52
C SER A 22 -12.11 -1.92 -5.96
N PRO A 23 -11.39 -1.39 -6.96
CA PRO A 23 -11.55 -1.84 -8.35
C PRO A 23 -11.00 -3.25 -8.62
N ASP A 24 -10.38 -3.91 -7.64
CA ASP A 24 -9.69 -5.20 -7.82
C ASP A 24 -10.60 -6.28 -8.40
N ARG A 25 -11.82 -6.46 -7.85
CA ARG A 25 -12.80 -7.43 -8.36
C ARG A 25 -13.13 -7.19 -9.83
N ILE A 26 -13.30 -5.93 -10.22
CA ILE A 26 -13.64 -5.56 -11.60
C ILE A 26 -12.46 -5.83 -12.52
N ILE A 27 -11.23 -5.52 -12.10
CA ILE A 27 -10.02 -5.77 -12.89
C ILE A 27 -9.81 -7.26 -13.12
N ARG A 28 -10.11 -8.10 -12.13
CA ARG A 28 -9.99 -9.57 -12.22
C ARG A 28 -11.12 -10.25 -12.98
N GLN A 29 -12.22 -9.55 -13.24
CA GLN A 29 -13.38 -10.12 -13.92
C GLN A 29 -13.10 -10.32 -15.41
N ASP A 30 -13.53 -11.46 -15.95
CA ASP A 30 -13.44 -11.83 -17.36
C ASP A 30 -12.02 -11.61 -17.93
N ASN A 31 -11.89 -10.88 -19.04
CA ASN A 31 -10.59 -10.50 -19.61
C ASN A 31 -10.22 -9.02 -19.36
N ASN A 32 -10.81 -8.37 -18.34
CA ASN A 32 -10.57 -6.95 -18.05
C ASN A 32 -9.08 -6.65 -17.82
N LYS A 33 -8.37 -7.49 -17.07
CA LYS A 33 -6.92 -7.36 -16.85
C LYS A 33 -6.16 -7.34 -18.18
N GLN A 34 -6.47 -8.25 -19.11
CA GLN A 34 -5.82 -8.33 -20.42
C GLN A 34 -6.15 -7.11 -21.29
N LEU A 35 -7.40 -6.65 -21.29
CA LEU A 35 -7.85 -5.47 -22.03
C LEU A 35 -7.16 -4.19 -21.54
N LEU A 36 -7.20 -3.93 -20.22
CA LEU A 36 -6.50 -2.81 -19.60
C LEU A 36 -4.99 -2.86 -19.88
N GLY A 37 -4.44 -4.06 -20.04
CA GLY A 37 -3.06 -4.19 -20.44
C GLY A 37 -2.73 -3.83 -21.86
N THR A 38 -3.58 -4.29 -22.76
CA THR A 38 -3.42 -4.01 -24.18
C THR A 38 -3.62 -2.52 -24.46
N CYS A 39 -4.52 -1.87 -23.71
CA CYS A 39 -4.87 -0.45 -23.83
C CYS A 39 -3.93 0.51 -23.07
N VAL A 40 -2.81 0.07 -22.50
CA VAL A 40 -1.76 1.00 -22.00
C VAL A 40 -1.30 1.92 -23.13
N ILE A 41 -1.10 1.32 -24.31
CA ILE A 41 -0.98 2.05 -25.58
C ILE A 41 -2.39 2.19 -26.15
N PRO A 42 -2.86 3.40 -26.50
CA PRO A 42 -4.19 3.59 -27.04
C PRO A 42 -4.45 2.69 -28.27
N LYS A 43 -5.59 2.00 -28.27
CA LYS A 43 -5.98 1.01 -29.30
C LYS A 43 -7.40 1.26 -29.79
N THR A 44 -7.62 1.15 -31.08
CA THR A 44 -8.98 1.10 -31.67
C THR A 44 -9.62 -0.27 -31.45
N MET A 45 -10.95 -0.35 -31.60
CA MET A 45 -11.66 -1.64 -31.57
C MET A 45 -11.12 -2.63 -32.61
N GLN A 46 -10.82 -2.15 -33.83
CA GLN A 46 -10.25 -2.99 -34.89
C GLN A 46 -8.88 -3.55 -34.50
N GLU A 47 -8.01 -2.75 -33.89
CA GLU A 47 -6.71 -3.24 -33.41
C GLU A 47 -6.88 -4.31 -32.31
N LEU A 48 -7.83 -4.16 -31.39
CA LEU A 48 -8.11 -5.15 -30.36
C LEU A 48 -8.64 -6.46 -30.95
N GLN A 49 -9.54 -6.38 -31.94
CA GLN A 49 -10.04 -7.55 -32.68
C GLN A 49 -8.91 -8.27 -33.41
N ASN A 50 -8.01 -7.53 -34.07
CA ASN A 50 -6.83 -8.10 -34.73
C ASN A 50 -5.86 -8.79 -33.75
N LEU A 51 -5.90 -8.42 -32.47
CA LEU A 51 -5.14 -9.06 -31.37
C LEU A 51 -5.94 -10.18 -30.68
N ALA A 52 -7.10 -10.56 -31.21
CA ALA A 52 -8.01 -11.54 -30.62
C ALA A 52 -8.45 -11.19 -29.19
N ILE A 53 -8.51 -9.90 -28.84
CA ILE A 53 -9.03 -9.43 -27.55
C ILE A 53 -10.54 -9.24 -27.69
N ALA A 54 -11.32 -10.15 -27.09
CA ALA A 54 -12.77 -10.02 -27.00
C ALA A 54 -13.15 -8.78 -26.19
N ILE A 55 -14.12 -8.01 -26.65
CA ILE A 55 -14.58 -6.80 -25.97
C ILE A 55 -16.04 -6.53 -26.30
N SER A 56 -16.82 -6.08 -25.31
CA SER A 56 -18.22 -5.69 -25.48
C SER A 56 -18.48 -4.25 -25.01
N ASP A 57 -19.53 -3.61 -25.53
CA ASP A 57 -19.92 -2.26 -25.10
C ASP A 57 -20.26 -2.20 -23.61
N LYS A 58 -20.88 -3.25 -23.05
CA LYS A 58 -21.18 -3.35 -21.62
C LYS A 58 -19.91 -3.36 -20.77
N GLN A 59 -18.89 -4.09 -21.20
CA GLN A 59 -17.58 -4.13 -20.54
C GLN A 59 -16.89 -2.77 -20.59
N ILE A 60 -16.91 -2.10 -21.74
CA ILE A 60 -16.37 -0.74 -21.89
C ILE A 60 -17.06 0.23 -20.92
N GLN A 61 -18.39 0.23 -20.90
CA GLN A 61 -19.17 1.08 -20.00
C GLN A 61 -18.86 0.81 -18.53
N LEU A 62 -18.73 -0.46 -18.14
CA LEU A 62 -18.34 -0.85 -16.79
C LEU A 62 -16.95 -0.28 -16.44
N LEU A 63 -15.95 -0.53 -17.29
CA LEU A 63 -14.59 -0.05 -17.05
C LEU A 63 -14.49 1.49 -17.03
N GLN A 64 -15.31 2.20 -17.81
CA GLN A 64 -15.41 3.66 -17.74
C GLN A 64 -16.06 4.15 -16.43
N LYS A 65 -17.15 3.52 -15.97
CA LYS A 65 -17.81 3.84 -14.68
C LYS A 65 -16.89 3.62 -13.46
N TRP A 66 -15.98 2.64 -13.57
CA TRP A 66 -14.94 2.39 -12.57
C TRP A 66 -13.66 3.20 -12.81
N ARG A 67 -13.65 4.11 -13.79
CA ARG A 67 -12.50 4.97 -14.12
C ARG A 67 -11.22 4.18 -14.45
N LEU A 68 -11.37 2.99 -15.01
CA LEU A 68 -10.28 2.08 -15.41
C LEU A 68 -9.90 2.25 -16.89
N LEU A 69 -10.86 2.67 -17.72
CA LEU A 69 -10.70 2.84 -19.16
C LEU A 69 -11.24 4.20 -19.59
N LYS A 70 -10.60 4.84 -20.58
CA LYS A 70 -11.03 6.09 -21.22
C LYS A 70 -11.08 5.89 -22.73
N ILE A 71 -11.99 6.60 -23.38
CA ILE A 71 -12.06 6.66 -24.84
C ILE A 71 -11.67 8.07 -25.26
N HIS A 72 -10.69 8.19 -26.14
CA HIS A 72 -10.28 9.44 -26.76
C HIS A 72 -10.01 9.20 -28.24
N ASN A 73 -10.61 9.99 -29.13
CA ASN A 73 -10.48 9.85 -30.59
C ASN A 73 -10.72 8.40 -31.07
N ARG A 74 -11.80 7.77 -30.58
CA ARG A 74 -12.18 6.37 -30.87
C ARG A 74 -11.13 5.32 -30.47
N LYS A 75 -10.13 5.69 -29.66
CA LYS A 75 -9.16 4.77 -29.08
C LYS A 75 -9.43 4.57 -27.60
N LEU A 76 -9.41 3.32 -27.18
CA LEU A 76 -9.48 2.91 -25.80
C LEU A 76 -8.08 3.01 -25.18
N LYS A 77 -8.01 3.64 -24.02
CA LYS A 77 -6.77 3.83 -23.25
C LYS A 77 -7.04 3.52 -21.78
N THR A 78 -6.13 2.80 -21.16
CA THR A 78 -6.14 2.61 -19.70
C THR A 78 -6.06 3.95 -18.99
N ALA A 79 -6.95 4.15 -18.02
CA ALA A 79 -7.21 5.45 -17.43
C ALA A 79 -6.22 5.86 -16.33
N PHE A 80 -5.37 4.92 -15.93
CA PHE A 80 -4.43 5.05 -14.82
C PHE A 80 -2.99 4.75 -15.26
N PRO A 81 -1.99 5.28 -14.55
CA PRO A 81 -0.59 5.11 -14.94
C PRO A 81 -0.16 3.64 -14.79
N ILE A 82 0.58 3.16 -15.78
CA ILE A 82 1.30 1.89 -15.74
C ILE A 82 2.78 2.20 -15.84
N ILE A 83 3.53 1.85 -14.79
CA ILE A 83 4.98 2.00 -14.71
C ILE A 83 5.62 0.74 -15.30
N ASN A 84 6.29 0.92 -16.44
CA ASN A 84 6.90 -0.19 -17.16
C ASN A 84 8.20 -0.70 -16.50
N LYS A 85 8.75 -1.78 -17.04
CA LYS A 85 9.87 -2.51 -16.42
C LYS A 85 11.12 -1.66 -16.26
N ASN A 86 11.42 -0.81 -17.23
CA ASN A 86 12.58 0.08 -17.15
C ASN A 86 12.34 1.19 -16.11
N GLN A 87 11.17 1.83 -16.19
CA GLN A 87 10.78 2.89 -15.27
C GLN A 87 10.79 2.42 -13.81
N ILE A 88 10.16 1.28 -13.51
CA ILE A 88 10.10 0.78 -12.13
C ILE A 88 11.48 0.33 -11.63
N SER A 89 12.33 -0.23 -12.51
CA SER A 89 13.69 -0.61 -12.14
C SER A 89 14.55 0.60 -11.80
N GLN A 90 14.46 1.68 -12.58
CA GLN A 90 15.16 2.94 -12.33
C GLN A 90 14.61 3.63 -11.07
N LEU A 91 13.28 3.69 -10.93
CA LEU A 91 12.63 4.26 -9.75
C LEU A 91 13.09 3.54 -8.49
N ARG A 92 13.12 2.21 -8.49
CA ARG A 92 13.57 1.41 -7.34
C ARG A 92 15.04 1.64 -6.97
N LYS A 93 15.91 1.88 -7.96
CA LYS A 93 17.30 2.28 -7.69
C LYS A 93 17.36 3.66 -7.02
N CYS A 94 16.52 4.59 -7.47
CA CYS A 94 16.39 5.91 -6.87
C CYS A 94 15.86 5.81 -5.42
N THR A 95 14.76 5.10 -5.20
CA THR A 95 14.14 4.96 -3.86
C THR A 95 15.06 4.26 -2.87
N GLN A 96 15.88 3.30 -3.30
CA GLN A 96 16.91 2.69 -2.44
C GLN A 96 17.95 3.70 -1.95
N VAL A 97 18.43 4.60 -2.82
CA VAL A 97 19.38 5.64 -2.42
C VAL A 97 18.72 6.65 -1.48
N VAL A 98 17.46 7.02 -1.75
CA VAL A 98 16.71 7.94 -0.90
C VAL A 98 16.40 7.31 0.46
N ALA A 99 16.02 6.03 0.51
CA ALA A 99 15.72 5.30 1.73
C ALA A 99 16.90 5.29 2.70
N ARG A 100 18.13 5.11 2.20
CA ARG A 100 19.36 5.23 3.01
C ARG A 100 19.51 6.60 3.65
N LYS A 101 19.30 7.66 2.88
CA LYS A 101 19.38 9.05 3.39
C LYS A 101 18.28 9.33 4.43
N ILE A 102 17.07 8.82 4.18
CA ILE A 102 15.96 8.89 5.12
C ILE A 102 16.38 8.22 6.43
N LEU A 103 16.86 6.98 6.37
CA LEU A 103 17.27 6.25 7.57
C LEU A 103 18.36 6.96 8.35
N GLN A 104 19.42 7.45 7.69
CA GLN A 104 20.48 8.23 8.34
C GLN A 104 19.94 9.42 9.14
N THR A 105 18.83 10.01 8.70
CA THR A 105 18.20 11.16 9.37
C THR A 105 17.29 10.75 10.52
N ILE A 106 16.57 9.64 10.39
CA ILE A 106 15.56 9.20 11.39
C ILE A 106 16.09 8.14 12.35
N GLU A 107 17.28 7.57 12.12
CA GLU A 107 17.86 6.47 12.91
C GLU A 107 17.84 6.71 14.42
N PRO A 108 18.23 7.90 14.95
CA PRO A 108 18.14 8.16 16.39
C PRO A 108 16.72 8.02 16.94
N ASP A 109 15.73 8.48 16.18
CA ASP A 109 14.32 8.40 16.58
C ASP A 109 13.76 6.98 16.45
N VAL A 110 14.21 6.20 15.46
CA VAL A 110 13.88 4.77 15.32
C VAL A 110 14.48 3.96 16.48
N SER A 111 15.71 4.26 16.88
CA SER A 111 16.38 3.63 18.02
C SER A 111 15.67 3.94 19.33
N ASP A 112 15.38 5.22 19.59
CA ASP A 112 14.62 5.67 20.77
C ASP A 112 13.22 5.03 20.83
N PHE A 113 12.48 5.04 19.71
CA PHE A 113 11.18 4.38 19.57
C PHE A 113 11.26 2.88 19.91
N THR A 114 12.22 2.17 19.33
CA THR A 114 12.40 0.74 19.53
C THR A 114 12.73 0.42 20.99
N ASN A 115 13.58 1.24 21.63
CA ASN A 115 13.96 1.07 23.03
C ASN A 115 12.75 1.25 23.97
N LYS A 116 11.88 2.24 23.71
CA LYS A 116 10.63 2.45 24.48
C LYS A 116 9.70 1.25 24.39
N ILE A 117 9.54 0.66 23.21
CA ILE A 117 8.67 -0.52 23.03
C ILE A 117 9.26 -1.75 23.73
N LYS A 118 10.57 -1.98 23.61
CA LYS A 118 11.25 -3.10 24.29
C LYS A 118 11.09 -3.06 25.81
N GLN A 119 10.96 -1.88 26.41
CA GLN A 119 10.70 -1.71 27.84
C GLN A 119 9.25 -2.07 28.23
N GLN A 120 8.28 -1.88 27.33
CA GLN A 120 6.85 -2.08 27.62
C GLN A 120 6.32 -3.45 27.15
N LYS A 121 7.09 -4.19 26.34
CA LYS A 121 6.92 -5.62 25.96
C LYS A 121 5.51 -6.04 25.51
N GLN A 122 4.79 -5.24 24.74
CA GLN A 122 3.43 -5.61 24.29
C GLN A 122 3.34 -5.82 22.78
N ILE A 123 3.82 -4.87 21.97
CA ILE A 123 3.68 -4.95 20.51
C ILE A 123 5.06 -5.12 19.88
N ASN A 124 5.14 -5.91 18.81
CA ASN A 124 6.39 -6.00 18.04
C ASN A 124 6.69 -4.64 17.39
N PRO A 125 7.86 -4.01 17.67
CA PRO A 125 8.18 -2.68 17.15
C PRO A 125 8.24 -2.63 15.63
N TYR A 126 8.52 -3.77 14.97
CA TYR A 126 8.48 -3.89 13.52
C TYR A 126 7.08 -3.60 12.96
N LEU A 127 6.03 -4.15 13.58
CA LEU A 127 4.65 -3.94 13.15
C LEU A 127 4.23 -2.49 13.32
N LEU A 128 4.55 -1.88 14.46
CA LEU A 128 4.21 -0.47 14.70
C LEU A 128 4.98 0.44 13.74
N PHE A 129 6.26 0.17 13.49
CA PHE A 129 7.02 0.96 12.54
C PHE A 129 6.43 0.88 11.13
N PHE A 130 6.16 -0.32 10.63
CA PHE A 130 5.57 -0.48 9.30
C PHE A 130 4.11 0.01 9.24
N SER A 131 3.20 -0.64 9.96
CA SER A 131 1.76 -0.46 9.78
C SER A 131 1.23 0.83 10.41
N TYR A 132 1.78 1.28 11.54
CA TYR A 132 1.27 2.46 12.24
C TYR A 132 2.02 3.75 11.87
N ILE A 133 3.36 3.71 11.85
CA ILE A 133 4.16 4.92 11.60
C ILE A 133 4.24 5.24 10.11
N MET A 134 4.58 4.26 9.28
CA MET A 134 4.77 4.47 7.84
C MET A 134 3.46 4.34 7.05
N ASP A 135 2.67 3.29 7.29
CA ASP A 135 1.49 2.96 6.48
C ASP A 135 0.16 3.51 7.07
N ASN A 136 0.24 4.41 8.05
CA ASN A 136 -0.93 5.07 8.64
C ASN A 136 -0.63 6.55 8.98
N LEU A 137 0.12 6.83 10.06
CA LEU A 137 0.38 8.20 10.50
C LEU A 137 1.09 9.06 9.45
N ALA A 138 1.95 8.49 8.61
CA ALA A 138 2.63 9.27 7.57
C ALA A 138 1.65 9.76 6.50
N TRP A 139 0.65 8.95 6.15
CA TRP A 139 -0.44 9.34 5.25
C TRP A 139 -1.26 10.50 5.84
N ASP A 140 -1.55 10.44 7.15
CA ASP A 140 -2.20 11.53 7.86
C ASP A 140 -1.37 12.83 7.81
N HIS A 141 -0.05 12.73 7.96
CA HIS A 141 0.84 13.88 7.82
C HIS A 141 0.81 14.47 6.41
N PHE A 142 0.93 13.64 5.36
CA PHE A 142 0.85 14.10 3.98
C PHE A 142 -0.52 14.74 3.67
N SER A 143 -1.59 14.20 4.24
CA SER A 143 -2.95 14.75 4.11
C SER A 143 -3.07 16.13 4.77
N LYS A 144 -2.64 16.26 6.03
CA LYS A 144 -2.71 17.51 6.82
C LYS A 144 -1.99 18.69 6.14
N ILE A 145 -0.88 18.42 5.47
CA ILE A 145 -0.11 19.46 4.74
C ILE A 145 -0.53 19.59 3.26
N LYS A 146 -1.60 18.90 2.83
CA LYS A 146 -2.14 18.93 1.46
C LYS A 146 -1.17 18.44 0.37
N ALA A 147 -0.23 17.55 0.73
CA ALA A 147 0.71 16.95 -0.21
C ALA A 147 0.09 15.84 -1.08
N MET A 148 -1.10 15.35 -0.71
CA MET A 148 -1.86 14.36 -1.48
C MET A 148 -3.01 15.01 -2.28
N PRO A 149 -3.55 14.31 -3.30
CA PRO A 149 -4.76 14.75 -3.99
C PRO A 149 -5.95 14.77 -3.03
N ASP A 150 -6.86 15.72 -3.25
CA ASP A 150 -8.19 15.65 -2.66
C ASP A 150 -9.00 14.64 -3.48
N PHE A 151 -9.43 13.55 -2.86
CA PHE A 151 -10.29 12.57 -3.52
C PHE A 151 -11.74 13.09 -3.48
N ASP A 152 -12.15 13.83 -4.52
CA ASP A 152 -13.53 14.31 -4.66
C ASP A 152 -14.48 13.19 -5.14
N TYR A 153 -15.69 13.21 -4.60
CA TYR A 153 -16.65 12.10 -4.47
C TYR A 153 -17.64 11.96 -5.63
N LYS A 154 -17.47 12.71 -6.72
CA LYS A 154 -18.65 13.07 -7.54
C LYS A 154 -18.92 12.19 -8.76
N ASP A 155 -17.95 11.45 -9.30
CA ASP A 155 -18.09 10.90 -10.67
C ASP A 155 -17.64 9.44 -10.89
N GLY A 156 -17.81 8.52 -9.92
CA GLY A 156 -17.47 7.12 -10.15
C GLY A 156 -17.97 6.12 -9.10
N LEU A 157 -17.92 4.82 -9.44
CA LEU A 157 -18.25 3.73 -8.51
C LEU A 157 -17.16 3.48 -7.45
N TRP A 158 -16.04 4.19 -7.54
CA TRP A 158 -14.97 4.17 -6.56
C TRP A 158 -14.22 5.51 -6.56
N TRP A 159 -13.63 5.85 -5.42
CA TRP A 159 -12.81 7.05 -5.24
C TRP A 159 -11.44 6.68 -4.66
N GLY A 160 -10.40 7.06 -5.36
CA GLY A 160 -9.03 6.79 -4.98
C GLY A 160 -8.09 6.88 -6.18
N MET A 161 -6.86 6.43 -5.96
CA MET A 161 -5.81 6.38 -6.95
C MET A 161 -5.43 4.93 -7.24
N ILE A 162 -5.36 4.57 -8.51
CA ILE A 162 -4.92 3.27 -8.99
C ILE A 162 -3.70 3.46 -9.87
N TRP A 163 -2.74 2.54 -9.79
CA TRP A 163 -1.61 2.45 -10.70
C TRP A 163 -1.20 1.00 -10.87
N GLY A 164 -0.50 0.70 -11.95
CA GLY A 164 0.12 -0.60 -12.13
C GLY A 164 1.63 -0.48 -12.15
N THR A 165 2.32 -1.44 -11.57
CA THR A 165 3.78 -1.60 -11.72
C THR A 165 4.08 -2.94 -12.35
N SER A 166 4.92 -2.95 -13.38
CA SER A 166 5.46 -4.22 -13.87
C SER A 166 6.52 -4.75 -12.90
N THR A 167 6.82 -6.05 -12.96
CA THR A 167 7.85 -6.68 -12.11
C THR A 167 7.51 -6.53 -10.61
N PRO A 168 6.68 -7.44 -10.07
CA PRO A 168 6.36 -7.49 -8.65
C PRO A 168 7.61 -7.40 -7.76
N ARG A 169 7.48 -6.81 -6.58
CA ARG A 169 8.56 -6.89 -5.60
C ARG A 169 8.66 -8.32 -5.08
N SER A 170 9.88 -8.79 -4.87
CA SER A 170 10.13 -10.08 -4.21
C SER A 170 9.69 -10.06 -2.74
N PHE A 171 9.57 -8.86 -2.15
CA PHE A 171 9.07 -8.66 -0.81
C PHE A 171 8.18 -7.42 -0.79
N PHE A 172 7.01 -7.56 -0.16
CA PHE A 172 6.11 -6.48 0.17
C PHE A 172 5.40 -6.80 1.48
N LEU A 173 4.85 -5.77 2.10
CA LEU A 173 3.87 -5.87 3.17
C LEU A 173 2.73 -4.90 2.86
N GLY A 174 1.54 -5.26 3.30
CA GLY A 174 0.36 -4.41 3.36
C GLY A 174 -0.27 -4.43 4.76
N THR A 175 -1.15 -3.47 5.01
CA THR A 175 -1.89 -3.33 6.26
C THR A 175 -3.38 -3.30 5.97
N ASN A 176 -4.15 -4.15 6.65
CA ASN A 176 -5.62 -4.06 6.67
C ASN A 176 -6.11 -3.66 8.06
N GLY A 177 -7.07 -2.75 8.11
CA GLY A 177 -7.71 -2.30 9.34
C GLY A 177 -9.14 -2.84 9.49
N TYR A 178 -9.50 -3.29 10.69
CA TYR A 178 -10.84 -3.80 11.01
C TYR A 178 -11.37 -3.24 12.32
N ASN A 179 -12.66 -2.93 12.39
CA ASN A 179 -13.29 -2.57 13.66
C ASN A 179 -13.34 -3.78 14.59
N TYR A 180 -12.72 -3.69 15.76
CA TYR A 180 -12.67 -4.80 16.72
C TYR A 180 -12.53 -4.28 18.16
N LYS A 181 -13.40 -4.74 19.07
CA LYS A 181 -13.38 -4.35 20.50
C LYS A 181 -13.28 -2.83 20.75
N GLY A 182 -14.02 -2.04 19.98
CA GLY A 182 -14.04 -0.58 20.09
C GLY A 182 -12.79 0.15 19.60
N GLY A 183 -11.82 -0.59 19.04
CA GLY A 183 -10.62 -0.04 18.39
C GLY A 183 -10.52 -0.50 16.93
N ASN A 184 -9.37 -0.19 16.32
CA ASN A 184 -9.02 -0.59 14.97
C ASN A 184 -7.92 -1.66 15.00
N LEU A 185 -8.28 -2.90 14.71
CA LEU A 185 -7.36 -4.02 14.57
C LEU A 185 -6.58 -3.87 13.27
N GLN A 186 -5.28 -3.69 13.39
CA GLN A 186 -4.34 -3.65 12.29
C GLN A 186 -3.79 -5.05 12.05
N VAL A 187 -3.83 -5.52 10.80
CA VAL A 187 -3.33 -6.82 10.38
C VAL A 187 -2.33 -6.62 9.25
N VAL A 188 -1.07 -6.98 9.49
CA VAL A 188 0.01 -6.95 8.51
C VAL A 188 0.03 -8.24 7.70
N TRP A 189 0.18 -8.12 6.39
CA TRP A 189 0.09 -9.25 5.48
C TRP A 189 1.02 -9.14 4.27
N ASN A 190 1.28 -10.28 3.65
CA ASN A 190 1.83 -10.43 2.30
C ASN A 190 1.11 -11.60 1.61
N TYR A 191 1.47 -11.93 0.37
CA TYR A 191 0.80 -13.02 -0.37
C TYR A 191 0.98 -14.38 0.30
N ASP A 192 2.14 -14.64 0.92
CA ASP A 192 2.44 -15.91 1.58
C ASP A 192 1.60 -16.11 2.87
N LEU A 193 1.14 -15.01 3.47
CA LEU A 193 0.29 -15.00 4.66
C LEU A 193 -1.21 -15.12 4.35
N LEU A 194 -1.62 -14.98 3.09
CA LEU A 194 -3.05 -14.96 2.72
C LEU A 194 -3.81 -16.22 3.17
N PRO A 195 -3.33 -17.46 2.97
CA PRO A 195 -4.09 -18.64 3.38
C PRO A 195 -4.40 -18.67 4.90
N LEU A 196 -3.52 -18.06 5.70
CA LEU A 196 -3.69 -17.97 7.15
C LEU A 196 -4.65 -16.83 7.56
N LEU A 197 -4.61 -15.72 6.82
CA LEU A 197 -5.39 -14.51 7.12
C LEU A 197 -6.74 -14.46 6.38
N GLU A 198 -6.98 -15.36 5.43
CA GLU A 198 -8.18 -15.44 4.62
C GLU A 198 -9.48 -15.36 5.45
N PRO A 199 -9.64 -16.05 6.60
CA PRO A 199 -10.85 -15.92 7.41
C PRO A 199 -11.10 -14.50 7.93
N LEU A 200 -10.04 -13.73 8.19
CA LEU A 200 -10.15 -12.33 8.63
C LEU A 200 -10.49 -11.41 7.45
N PHE A 201 -10.03 -11.75 6.24
CA PHE A 201 -10.14 -10.90 5.05
C PHE A 201 -11.47 -11.08 4.33
N LEU A 202 -11.91 -12.33 4.17
CA LEU A 202 -13.15 -12.66 3.47
C LEU A 202 -14.37 -12.65 4.38
N HIS A 203 -14.17 -12.83 5.68
CA HIS A 203 -15.24 -12.84 6.68
C HIS A 203 -14.95 -11.92 7.87
N PRO A 204 -14.86 -10.59 7.67
CA PRO A 204 -14.63 -9.64 8.76
C PRO A 204 -15.63 -9.77 9.92
N GLU A 205 -16.86 -10.20 9.64
CA GLU A 205 -17.89 -10.46 10.65
C GLU A 205 -17.54 -11.60 11.62
N LYS A 206 -16.61 -12.48 11.24
CA LYS A 206 -16.14 -13.61 12.04
C LYS A 206 -14.85 -13.32 12.82
N ILE A 207 -14.27 -12.11 12.70
CA ILE A 207 -13.05 -11.72 13.42
C ILE A 207 -13.11 -12.04 14.93
N PRO A 208 -14.19 -11.75 15.68
CA PRO A 208 -14.26 -12.10 17.10
C PRO A 208 -14.11 -13.59 17.38
N GLN A 209 -14.66 -14.44 16.51
CA GLN A 209 -14.56 -15.89 16.65
C GLN A 209 -13.18 -16.40 16.23
N ALA A 210 -12.63 -15.86 15.14
CA ALA A 210 -11.30 -16.22 14.64
C ALA A 210 -10.21 -15.93 15.70
N LEU A 211 -10.31 -14.78 16.37
CA LEU A 211 -9.35 -14.34 17.39
C LEU A 211 -9.67 -14.82 18.81
N LYS A 212 -10.69 -15.67 18.98
CA LYS A 212 -11.05 -16.21 20.29
C LYS A 212 -9.87 -16.96 20.90
N GLY A 213 -9.54 -16.60 22.15
CA GLY A 213 -8.42 -17.16 22.92
C GLY A 213 -7.08 -16.44 22.72
N LEU A 214 -6.98 -15.48 21.80
CA LEU A 214 -5.76 -14.71 21.57
C LEU A 214 -5.78 -13.38 22.33
N THR A 215 -4.64 -13.03 22.93
CA THR A 215 -4.41 -11.70 23.51
C THR A 215 -3.75 -10.82 22.46
N ILE A 216 -4.54 -9.94 21.85
CA ILE A 216 -4.03 -8.99 20.86
C ILE A 216 -3.42 -7.79 21.60
N PRO A 217 -2.16 -7.44 21.35
CA PRO A 217 -1.54 -6.31 22.02
C PRO A 217 -2.15 -5.00 21.50
N ALA A 218 -2.27 -4.00 22.39
CA ALA A 218 -2.98 -2.76 22.09
C ALA A 218 -2.08 -1.53 22.26
N LEU A 219 -2.15 -0.62 21.29
CA LEU A 219 -1.56 0.71 21.36
C LEU A 219 -2.68 1.69 21.73
N PHE A 220 -2.48 2.50 22.76
CA PHE A 220 -3.46 3.51 23.16
C PHE A 220 -3.02 4.88 22.67
N GLU A 221 -3.87 5.55 21.90
CA GLU A 221 -3.58 6.89 21.35
C GLU A 221 -3.78 8.00 22.38
N GLN A 222 -3.19 7.83 23.57
CA GLN A 222 -3.30 8.77 24.68
C GLN A 222 -2.12 9.73 24.69
N PRO A 223 -2.31 11.04 24.90
CA PRO A 223 -1.21 12.01 24.94
C PRO A 223 -0.08 11.68 25.92
N LYS A 224 -0.37 10.91 26.98
CA LYS A 224 0.60 10.49 27.99
C LYS A 224 1.31 9.16 27.66
N ASP A 225 0.87 8.43 26.63
CA ASP A 225 1.51 7.20 26.20
C ASP A 225 2.82 7.54 25.45
N PRO A 226 3.99 7.12 25.96
CA PRO A 226 5.28 7.47 25.36
C PRO A 226 5.52 6.76 24.02
N ILE A 227 4.92 5.59 23.76
CA ILE A 227 5.00 4.91 22.46
C ILE A 227 4.20 5.71 21.45
N TYR A 228 2.99 6.15 21.80
CA TYR A 228 2.17 6.98 20.92
C TYR A 228 2.86 8.32 20.59
N GLN A 229 3.36 9.04 21.59
CA GLN A 229 4.10 10.30 21.36
C GLN A 229 5.34 10.10 20.50
N SER A 230 6.10 9.02 20.74
CA SER A 230 7.26 8.68 19.92
C SER A 230 6.86 8.33 18.48
N SER A 231 5.72 7.66 18.29
CA SER A 231 5.18 7.31 16.97
C SER A 231 4.78 8.56 16.18
N LEU A 232 4.09 9.52 16.81
CA LEU A 232 3.74 10.81 16.19
C LEU A 232 4.99 11.60 15.78
N LYS A 233 5.98 11.71 16.68
CA LYS A 233 7.23 12.43 16.40
C LYS A 233 7.98 11.77 15.23
N LEU A 234 8.16 10.45 15.28
CA LEU A 234 8.89 9.70 14.26
C LEU A 234 8.17 9.75 12.92
N SER A 235 6.84 9.56 12.90
CA SER A 235 6.06 9.63 11.65
C SER A 235 6.11 11.01 11.00
N LYS A 236 5.97 12.08 11.79
CA LYS A 236 6.12 13.46 11.29
C LYS A 236 7.49 13.65 10.66
N LYS A 237 8.56 13.31 11.38
CA LYS A 237 9.94 13.47 10.91
C LYS A 237 10.20 12.63 9.66
N LEU A 238 9.69 11.40 9.61
CA LEU A 238 9.74 10.54 8.44
C LEU A 238 9.08 11.21 7.23
N ALA A 239 7.83 11.68 7.38
CA ALA A 239 7.09 12.31 6.29
C ALA A 239 7.80 13.58 5.77
N GLU A 240 8.31 14.42 6.67
CA GLU A 240 9.09 15.61 6.32
C GLU A 240 10.39 15.24 5.59
N THR A 241 11.08 14.19 6.05
CA THR A 241 12.35 13.72 5.45
C THR A 241 12.11 13.13 4.05
N VAL A 242 11.02 12.38 3.87
CA VAL A 242 10.59 11.87 2.55
C VAL A 242 10.41 13.02 1.57
N LEU A 243 9.68 14.07 1.96
CA LEU A 243 9.44 15.23 1.10
C LEU A 243 10.72 16.04 0.84
N ALA A 244 11.65 16.08 1.80
CA ALA A 244 12.91 16.78 1.65
C ALA A 244 13.89 16.07 0.68
N TYR A 245 13.86 14.73 0.64
CA TYR A 245 14.79 13.96 -0.19
C TYR A 245 14.22 13.46 -1.53
N LEU A 246 12.90 13.47 -1.71
CA LEU A 246 12.28 13.19 -3.00
C LEU A 246 12.16 14.48 -3.81
N ASP A 247 12.87 14.54 -4.94
CA ASP A 247 12.61 15.55 -5.98
C ASP A 247 11.36 15.17 -6.77
N LEU A 248 10.20 15.32 -6.12
CA LEU A 248 8.90 14.95 -6.71
C LEU A 248 8.64 15.65 -8.05
N PRO A 249 8.96 16.96 -8.26
CA PRO A 249 8.82 17.59 -9.57
C PRO A 249 9.62 16.87 -10.67
N ASN A 250 10.90 16.60 -10.45
CA ASN A 250 11.72 15.91 -11.44
C ASN A 250 11.26 14.46 -11.67
N LEU A 251 10.99 13.72 -10.58
CA LEU A 251 10.53 12.33 -10.66
C LEU A 251 9.17 12.23 -11.39
N THR A 252 8.26 13.19 -11.18
CA THR A 252 6.97 13.24 -11.89
C THR A 252 7.18 13.34 -13.40
N LEU A 253 8.08 14.22 -13.84
CA LEU A 253 8.41 14.41 -15.24
C LEU A 253 9.14 13.20 -15.84
N GLU A 254 10.19 12.72 -15.16
CA GLU A 254 11.04 11.61 -15.60
C GLU A 254 10.23 10.32 -15.80
N TYR A 255 9.36 10.00 -14.83
CA TYR A 255 8.55 8.77 -14.85
C TYR A 255 7.17 8.96 -15.50
N LYS A 256 6.86 10.16 -16.02
CA LYS A 256 5.58 10.51 -16.67
C LYS A 256 4.38 10.21 -15.77
N LEU A 257 4.52 10.52 -14.49
CA LEU A 257 3.46 10.37 -13.50
C LEU A 257 2.41 11.48 -13.68
N PRO A 258 1.15 11.27 -13.28
CA PRO A 258 0.05 12.19 -13.61
C PRO A 258 0.26 13.63 -13.10
N ASP A 259 0.68 13.76 -11.85
CA ASP A 259 1.00 15.02 -11.18
C ASP A 259 1.84 14.75 -9.92
N ILE A 260 2.36 15.81 -9.28
CA ILE A 260 3.24 15.74 -8.10
C ILE A 260 2.57 15.03 -6.91
N LYS A 261 1.27 15.25 -6.70
CA LYS A 261 0.55 14.69 -5.55
C LYS A 261 0.30 13.20 -5.74
N GLN A 262 -0.06 12.79 -6.95
CA GLN A 262 -0.17 11.38 -7.34
C GLN A 262 1.21 10.71 -7.35
N ALA A 263 2.26 11.41 -7.77
CA ALA A 263 3.62 10.91 -7.72
C ALA A 263 4.08 10.59 -6.29
N LEU A 264 3.77 11.45 -5.32
CA LEU A 264 4.05 11.17 -3.90
C LEU A 264 3.43 9.84 -3.46
N ILE A 265 2.15 9.60 -3.77
CA ILE A 265 1.47 8.36 -3.40
C ILE A 265 2.19 7.16 -4.00
N ILE A 266 2.46 7.16 -5.31
CA ILE A 266 3.10 6.02 -5.98
C ILE A 266 4.51 5.77 -5.44
N ILE A 267 5.31 6.83 -5.34
CA ILE A 267 6.72 6.72 -4.96
C ILE A 267 6.84 6.35 -3.48
N TYR A 268 5.95 6.86 -2.63
CA TYR A 268 5.95 6.49 -1.22
C TYR A 268 5.58 5.02 -1.00
N HIS A 269 4.60 4.49 -1.75
CA HIS A 269 4.30 3.05 -1.73
C HIS A 269 5.49 2.19 -2.17
N GLU A 270 6.40 2.70 -3.00
CA GLU A 270 7.62 1.97 -3.35
C GLU A 270 8.74 2.15 -2.31
N ILE A 271 8.94 3.37 -1.78
CA ILE A 271 10.04 3.64 -0.86
C ILE A 271 9.84 3.06 0.53
N ILE A 272 8.59 2.87 0.98
CA ILE A 272 8.29 2.32 2.31
C ILE A 272 8.97 0.96 2.54
N TRP A 273 9.00 0.10 1.52
CA TRP A 273 9.65 -1.20 1.60
C TRP A 273 11.18 -1.10 1.56
N ASP A 274 11.72 -0.09 0.87
CA ASP A 274 13.17 0.15 0.88
C ASP A 274 13.61 0.72 2.24
N ILE A 275 12.84 1.62 2.86
CA ILE A 275 13.09 2.11 4.22
C ILE A 275 13.03 0.96 5.22
N LEU A 276 12.01 0.10 5.12
CA LEU A 276 11.87 -1.05 6.00
C LEU A 276 13.08 -1.98 5.90
N LYS A 277 13.55 -2.24 4.67
CA LYS A 277 14.75 -3.04 4.42
C LYS A 277 16.00 -2.42 5.05
N GLU A 278 16.23 -1.12 4.88
CA GLU A 278 17.40 -0.44 5.45
C GLU A 278 17.37 -0.50 6.99
N VAL A 279 16.19 -0.33 7.61
CA VAL A 279 16.04 -0.45 9.08
C VAL A 279 16.29 -1.88 9.57
N GLU A 280 15.92 -2.90 8.80
CA GLU A 280 16.26 -4.29 9.11
C GLU A 280 17.77 -4.56 9.01
N GLU A 281 18.44 -4.04 7.98
CA GLU A 281 19.87 -4.25 7.73
C GLU A 281 20.75 -3.63 8.84
N THR A 282 20.29 -2.56 9.48
CA THR A 282 20.96 -1.99 10.68
C THR A 282 20.73 -2.80 11.96
N GLY A 283 19.77 -3.73 11.97
CA GLY A 283 19.38 -4.49 13.16
C GLY A 283 18.55 -3.70 14.17
N LEU A 284 18.13 -2.46 13.84
CA LEU A 284 17.25 -1.65 14.70
C LEU A 284 15.89 -2.33 14.88
N LEU A 285 15.33 -2.90 13.80
CA LEU A 285 14.11 -3.69 13.84
C LEU A 285 14.35 -5.10 13.33
N ILE A 286 13.72 -6.07 13.99
CA ILE A 286 13.83 -7.48 13.62
C ILE A 286 12.47 -7.92 13.06
N ARG A 287 12.47 -8.30 11.78
CA ARG A 287 11.28 -8.83 11.12
C ARG A 287 10.74 -10.07 11.87
N PRO A 288 9.43 -10.13 12.18
CA PRO A 288 8.80 -11.32 12.72
C PRO A 288 9.05 -12.55 11.84
N LYS A 289 9.42 -13.69 12.44
CA LYS A 289 9.71 -14.93 11.71
C LYS A 289 8.52 -15.39 10.86
N ILE A 290 7.31 -15.16 11.36
CA ILE A 290 6.04 -15.50 10.71
C ILE A 290 5.90 -14.86 9.31
N ILE A 291 6.49 -13.68 9.08
CA ILE A 291 6.42 -12.99 7.79
C ILE A 291 7.24 -13.72 6.71
N ASN A 292 8.29 -14.46 7.08
CA ASN A 292 9.22 -15.11 6.13
C ASN A 292 8.98 -16.62 5.93
N LYS A 293 8.32 -17.31 6.87
CA LYS A 293 8.18 -18.78 6.89
C LYS A 293 6.83 -19.21 7.43
N PRO A 294 5.76 -19.13 6.62
CA PRO A 294 4.43 -19.43 7.12
C PRO A 294 4.15 -20.92 7.33
N GLU A 295 4.98 -21.82 6.78
CA GLU A 295 4.75 -23.28 6.85
C GLU A 295 4.81 -23.91 8.25
N ASN A 296 5.24 -23.19 9.30
CA ASN A 296 5.37 -23.71 10.67
C ASN A 296 4.55 -22.94 11.73
N ILE A 297 3.50 -22.25 11.31
CA ILE A 297 2.74 -21.34 12.17
C ILE A 297 1.72 -22.08 13.04
N LYS A 298 1.72 -21.79 14.35
CA LYS A 298 0.59 -22.06 15.25
C LYS A 298 -0.32 -20.85 15.32
N LYS A 299 -1.60 -21.06 15.64
CA LYS A 299 -2.60 -19.97 15.82
C LYS A 299 -2.10 -18.84 16.71
N ASP A 300 -1.32 -19.15 17.75
CA ASP A 300 -0.77 -18.15 18.68
C ASP A 300 0.23 -17.19 18.04
N ASN A 301 0.89 -17.58 16.94
CA ASN A 301 1.81 -16.67 16.24
C ASN A 301 1.07 -15.58 15.43
N LEU A 302 -0.27 -15.68 15.28
CA LEU A 302 -1.05 -14.64 14.61
C LEU A 302 -0.89 -13.26 15.29
N THR A 303 -0.68 -13.22 16.61
CA THR A 303 -0.45 -11.96 17.34
C THR A 303 0.82 -11.25 16.91
N ASP A 304 1.77 -11.94 16.27
CA ASP A 304 2.98 -11.33 15.69
C ASP A 304 2.73 -10.65 14.33
N LEU A 305 1.48 -10.63 13.86
CA LEU A 305 1.03 -9.95 12.65
C LEU A 305 0.01 -8.85 12.93
N MET A 306 -0.45 -8.69 14.16
CA MET A 306 -1.58 -7.82 14.46
C MET A 306 -1.47 -7.10 15.80
N PHE A 307 -2.03 -5.90 15.84
CA PHE A 307 -2.18 -5.11 17.06
C PHE A 307 -3.45 -4.27 16.97
N LEU A 308 -3.95 -3.82 18.11
CA LEU A 308 -5.17 -3.04 18.21
C LEU A 308 -4.84 -1.57 18.50
N ILE A 309 -5.25 -0.66 17.63
CA ILE A 309 -5.22 0.78 17.92
C ILE A 309 -6.48 1.11 18.72
N GLN A 310 -6.30 1.59 19.94
CA GLN A 310 -7.37 2.05 20.80
C GLN A 310 -7.36 3.58 20.82
N PRO A 311 -8.44 4.24 20.35
CA PRO A 311 -8.52 5.69 20.40
C PRO A 311 -8.49 6.17 21.85
N ALA A 312 -8.05 7.41 22.07
CA ALA A 312 -8.25 8.05 23.36
C ALA A 312 -9.74 8.00 23.73
N LYS A 313 -10.07 7.49 24.93
CA LYS A 313 -11.42 7.66 25.45
C LYS A 313 -11.66 9.16 25.60
N ALA A 314 -12.75 9.67 25.04
CA ALA A 314 -13.23 10.99 25.40
C ALA A 314 -13.44 10.99 26.92
N VAL A 315 -12.69 11.84 27.61
CA VAL A 315 -12.82 12.05 29.07
C VAL A 315 -14.01 12.95 29.32
#